data_AF-A0A372FBA2-F1
#
_entry.id   AF-A0A372FBA2-F1
#
_cell.length_a   1.000
_cell.length_b   1.000
_cell.length_c   1.000
_cell.angle_alpha   90.00
_cell.angle_beta   90.00
_cell.angle_gamma   90.00
#
_symmetry.space_group_name_H-M   'P 1'
#
loop_
_entity.id
_entity.type
_entity.pdbx_description
1 polymer ?
#
loop_
_entity_poly.entity_id
_entity_poly.type
_entity_poly.pdbx_seq_one_letter_code
_entity_poly.pdbx_strand_id
1 'polypeptide(L)'
;MIFGECTHLAADRIYPANANRRFCSSKNIQTNFVSKGKTSPDKNLNLMKAILNKERSTLLEGSFGTEKEHYGLKRIRARTPNTQNVWLYFGIFTANVVRLSKRTPRELKLAA
;
A
#
# COMPACT_ATOMS: atom_id res chain seq x y z
N MET A 1 -18.60 10.36 -2.57
CA MET A 1 -17.28 9.95 -3.09
C MET A 1 -16.78 8.89 -2.12
N ILE A 2 -16.42 7.73 -2.67
CA ILE A 2 -15.96 6.44 -2.08
C ILE A 2 -15.17 6.46 -0.75
N PHE A 3 -14.53 7.57 -0.45
CA PHE A 3 -13.38 7.62 0.45
C PHE A 3 -13.25 9.03 1.00
N GLY A 4 -12.88 9.14 2.28
CA GLY A 4 -12.47 10.41 2.89
C GLY A 4 -11.19 10.98 2.27
N GLU A 5 -10.82 12.20 2.65
CA GLU A 5 -9.60 12.83 2.16
C GLU A 5 -8.34 12.14 2.73
N CYS A 6 -7.40 11.80 1.84
CA CYS A 6 -6.12 11.22 2.22
C CYS A 6 -5.22 12.31 2.82
N THR A 7 -4.85 12.18 4.09
CA THR A 7 -3.97 13.16 4.76
C THR A 7 -2.51 12.74 4.76
N HIS A 8 -2.23 11.43 4.78
CA HIS A 8 -0.88 10.87 4.89
C HIS A 8 -0.70 9.72 3.90
N LEU A 9 0.42 9.68 3.20
CA LEU A 9 0.74 8.68 2.18
C LEU A 9 2.16 8.14 2.35
N ALA A 10 2.28 6.82 2.47
CA ALA A 10 3.55 6.11 2.40
C ALA A 10 3.63 5.36 1.07
N ALA A 11 4.57 5.72 0.20
CA ALA A 11 4.76 5.05 -1.09
C ALA A 11 6.18 4.50 -1.27
N ASP A 12 6.34 3.66 -2.30
CA ASP A 12 7.65 3.15 -2.73
C ASP A 12 8.55 4.25 -3.31
N ARG A 13 9.87 4.02 -3.34
CA ARG A 13 10.89 4.96 -3.83
C ARG A 13 10.77 5.31 -5.32
N ILE A 14 9.99 4.56 -6.11
CA ILE A 14 9.71 4.89 -7.52
C ILE A 14 8.62 5.96 -7.69
N TYR A 15 7.71 6.11 -6.72
CA TYR A 15 6.57 7.04 -6.81
C TYR A 15 6.88 8.52 -6.58
N PRO A 16 7.99 8.91 -5.91
CA PRO A 16 8.44 10.29 -5.87
C PRO A 16 8.90 10.80 -7.26
N ALA A 17 7.96 11.03 -8.16
CA ALA A 17 8.12 11.82 -9.38
C ALA A 17 7.73 13.29 -9.13
N ASN A 18 8.10 14.21 -10.04
CA ASN A 18 7.73 15.63 -9.89
C ASN A 18 6.22 15.85 -9.91
N ALA A 19 5.52 15.18 -10.83
CA ALA A 19 4.06 15.24 -10.92
C ALA A 19 3.40 14.81 -9.60
N ASN A 20 3.84 13.66 -9.05
CA ASN A 20 3.28 13.11 -7.81
C ASN A 20 3.58 13.99 -6.59
N ARG A 21 4.78 14.59 -6.51
CA ARG A 21 5.09 15.57 -5.45
C ARG A 21 4.15 16.77 -5.51
N ARG A 22 3.98 17.38 -6.68
CA ARG A 22 3.09 18.54 -6.86
C ARG A 22 1.64 18.20 -6.52
N PHE A 23 1.18 17.02 -6.92
CA PHE A 23 -0.15 16.53 -6.59
C PHE A 23 -0.35 16.35 -5.07
N CYS A 24 0.60 15.69 -4.39
CA CYS A 24 0.51 15.50 -2.95
C CYS A 24 0.52 16.83 -2.20
N SER A 25 1.39 17.77 -2.60
CA SER A 25 1.44 19.10 -2.00
C SER A 25 0.17 19.92 -2.24
N SER A 26 -0.41 19.89 -3.45
CA SER A 26 -1.65 20.64 -3.73
C SER A 26 -2.87 20.11 -2.98
N LYS A 27 -2.81 18.85 -2.54
CA LYS A 27 -3.85 18.19 -1.74
C LYS A 27 -3.51 18.14 -0.24
N ASN A 28 -2.46 18.84 0.21
CA ASN A 28 -1.98 18.82 1.60
C ASN A 28 -1.70 17.41 2.16
N ILE A 29 -1.27 16.49 1.28
CA ILE A 29 -0.95 15.11 1.65
C ILE A 29 0.49 15.06 2.14
N GLN A 30 0.67 14.66 3.40
CA GLN A 30 1.99 14.43 3.99
C GLN A 30 2.56 13.10 3.47
N THR A 31 3.81 13.10 2.99
CA THR A 31 4.39 11.93 2.33
C THR A 31 5.71 11.47 2.97
N ASN A 32 6.02 10.18 2.80
CA ASN A 32 7.33 9.62 3.15
C ASN A 32 8.46 9.98 2.15
N PHE A 33 8.21 10.86 1.18
CA PHE A 33 9.14 11.13 0.10
C PHE A 33 10.43 11.77 0.60
N VAL A 34 11.56 11.35 0.02
CA VAL A 34 12.86 11.98 0.26
C VAL A 34 12.85 13.37 -0.40
N SER A 35 13.34 14.36 0.35
CA SER A 35 13.48 15.74 -0.15
C SER A 35 14.48 15.79 -1.30
N LYS A 36 14.31 16.79 -2.18
CA LYS A 36 15.30 17.06 -3.22
C LYS A 36 16.35 18.00 -2.65
N GLY A 37 17.62 17.61 -2.78
CA GLY A 37 18.75 18.41 -2.29
C GLY A 37 18.90 18.39 -0.77
N LYS A 38 19.77 19.26 -0.27
CA LYS A 38 20.06 19.40 1.16
C LYS A 38 18.92 20.17 1.83
N THR A 39 18.29 19.56 2.81
CA THR A 39 17.26 20.18 3.67
C THR A 39 17.78 20.21 5.09
N SER A 40 17.41 21.25 5.86
CA SER A 40 17.69 21.30 7.29
C SER A 40 17.01 20.11 8.00
N PRO A 41 17.68 19.44 8.93
CA PRO A 41 17.08 18.30 9.63
C PRO A 41 15.87 18.77 10.45
N ASP A 42 14.69 18.29 10.07
CA ASP A 42 13.45 18.47 10.84
C ASP A 42 13.11 17.16 11.55
N LYS A 43 13.16 17.20 12.89
CA LYS A 43 12.91 16.03 13.75
C LYS A 43 11.48 15.51 13.61
N ASN A 44 10.49 16.39 13.50
CA ASN A 44 9.08 16.01 13.45
C ASN A 44 8.76 15.34 12.11
N LEU A 45 9.25 15.93 11.02
CA LEU A 45 9.12 15.35 9.68
C LEU A 45 9.79 13.98 9.61
N ASN A 46 11.00 13.83 10.15
CA ASN A 46 11.72 12.56 10.15
C ASN A 46 10.99 11.48 10.94
N LEU A 47 10.43 11.82 12.11
CA LEU A 47 9.62 10.90 12.91
C LEU A 47 8.37 10.46 12.14
N MET A 48 7.65 11.39 11.52
CA MET A 48 6.47 11.10 10.71
C MET A 48 6.80 10.13 9.56
N LYS A 49 7.90 10.37 8.84
CA LYS A 49 8.35 9.48 7.75
C LYS A 49 8.70 8.08 8.27
N ALA A 50 9.33 8.00 9.44
CA ALA A 50 9.67 6.71 10.05
C ALA A 50 8.41 5.91 10.40
N ILE A 51 7.39 6.55 11.00
CA ILE A 51 6.10 5.93 11.31
C ILE A 51 5.43 5.43 10.03
N LEU A 52 5.33 6.29 9.01
CA LEU A 52 4.75 5.91 7.71
C LEU A 52 5.44 4.71 7.07
N ASN A 53 6.77 4.67 7.11
CA ASN A 53 7.53 3.56 6.54
C ASN A 53 7.31 2.28 7.33
N LYS A 54 7.23 2.36 8.66
CA LYS A 54 6.94 1.22 9.53
C LYS A 54 5.55 0.65 9.23
N GLU A 55 4.52 1.48 9.25
CA GLU A 55 3.15 1.07 8.95
C GLU A 55 3.03 0.43 7.56
N ARG A 56 3.61 1.08 6.54
CA ARG A 56 3.64 0.52 5.17
C ARG A 56 4.29 -0.87 5.14
N SER A 57 5.44 -1.03 5.81
CA SER A 57 6.15 -2.31 5.86
C SER A 57 5.34 -3.38 6.57
N THR A 58 4.73 -3.05 7.72
CA THR A 58 3.93 -3.97 8.52
C THR A 58 2.70 -4.44 7.74
N LEU A 59 1.99 -3.51 7.09
CA LEU A 59 0.81 -3.83 6.29
C LEU A 59 1.16 -4.73 5.10
N LEU A 60 2.22 -4.39 4.35
CA LEU A 60 2.68 -5.18 3.21
C LEU A 60 3.13 -6.58 3.62
N GLU A 61 3.91 -6.69 4.68
CA GLU A 61 4.40 -7.99 5.16
C GLU A 61 3.24 -8.86 5.63
N GLY A 62 2.28 -8.28 6.36
CA GLY A 62 1.07 -8.98 6.79
C GLY A 62 0.22 -9.48 5.62
N SER A 63 0.03 -8.65 4.57
CA SER A 63 -0.72 -9.09 3.39
C SER A 63 0.00 -10.19 2.63
N PHE A 64 1.30 -10.07 2.40
CA PHE A 64 2.08 -11.07 1.69
C PHE A 64 2.19 -12.39 2.46
N GLY A 65 2.35 -12.34 3.79
CA GLY A 65 2.35 -13.53 4.63
C GLY A 65 1.03 -14.29 4.51
N THR A 66 -0.10 -13.57 4.58
CA THR A 66 -1.43 -14.16 4.43
C THR A 66 -1.60 -14.83 3.06
N GLU A 67 -1.27 -14.10 1.99
CA GLU A 67 -1.36 -14.59 0.61
C GLU A 67 -0.51 -15.84 0.38
N LYS A 68 0.73 -15.85 0.90
CA LYS A 68 1.64 -17.00 0.77
C LYS A 68 1.17 -18.21 1.56
N GLU A 69 0.89 -18.04 2.85
CA GLU A 69 0.63 -19.17 3.77
C GLU A 69 -0.81 -19.69 3.69
N HIS A 70 -1.81 -18.83 3.47
CA HIS A 70 -3.23 -19.23 3.50
C HIS A 70 -3.90 -19.35 2.13
N TYR A 71 -3.37 -18.69 1.09
CA TYR A 71 -3.94 -18.71 -0.26
C TYR A 71 -3.05 -19.44 -1.28
N GLY A 72 -2.10 -20.26 -0.81
CA GLY A 72 -1.32 -21.16 -1.66
C GLY A 72 -0.30 -20.45 -2.57
N LEU A 73 -0.01 -19.17 -2.36
CA LEU A 73 0.93 -18.41 -3.17
C LEU A 73 2.40 -18.62 -2.76
N LYS A 74 2.68 -19.43 -1.73
CA LYS A 74 4.04 -19.83 -1.34
C LYS A 74 4.78 -20.57 -2.45
N ARG A 75 4.07 -21.35 -3.28
CA ARG A 75 4.65 -22.06 -4.43
C ARG A 75 3.67 -22.17 -5.59
N ILE A 76 3.96 -21.44 -6.66
CA ILE A 76 3.20 -21.50 -7.90
C ILE A 76 3.66 -22.72 -8.71
N ARG A 77 2.74 -23.65 -9.01
CA ARG A 77 3.05 -24.88 -9.76
C ARG A 77 2.98 -24.70 -11.28
N ALA A 78 2.36 -23.62 -11.74
CA ALA A 78 2.25 -23.28 -13.16
C ALA A 78 3.65 -23.11 -13.80
N ARG A 79 3.80 -23.56 -15.05
CA ARG A 79 5.11 -23.70 -15.72
C ARG A 79 5.42 -22.59 -16.72
N THR A 80 4.41 -21.92 -17.26
CA THR A 80 4.62 -20.82 -18.21
C THR A 80 4.38 -19.47 -17.54
N PRO A 81 5.04 -18.38 -17.97
CA PRO A 81 4.84 -17.06 -17.36
C PRO A 81 3.38 -16.61 -17.32
N ASN A 82 2.64 -16.83 -18.42
CA ASN A 82 1.22 -16.45 -18.50
C ASN A 82 0.37 -17.24 -17.50
N THR A 83 0.61 -18.54 -17.36
CA THR A 83 -0.16 -19.37 -16.42
C THR A 83 0.22 -19.09 -14.97
N GLN A 84 1.48 -18.72 -14.70
CA GLN A 84 1.91 -18.26 -13.38
C GLN A 84 1.23 -16.96 -12.97
N ASN A 85 1.14 -15.98 -13.88
CA ASN A 85 0.45 -14.72 -13.61
C ASN A 85 -1.03 -14.95 -13.29
N VAL A 86 -1.70 -15.81 -14.07
CA VAL A 86 -3.11 -16.18 -13.81
C VAL A 86 -3.27 -16.78 -12.41
N TRP A 87 -2.43 -17.75 -12.04
CA TRP A 87 -2.47 -18.37 -10.71
C TRP A 87 -2.24 -17.36 -9.58
N LEU A 88 -1.28 -16.45 -9.77
CA LEU A 88 -0.98 -15.39 -8.81
C LEU A 88 -2.19 -14.46 -8.63
N TYR A 89 -2.79 -14.00 -9.73
CA TYR A 89 -3.97 -13.13 -9.69
C TYR A 89 -5.16 -13.81 -9.02
N PHE A 90 -5.43 -15.07 -9.31
CA PHE A 90 -6.50 -15.82 -8.66
C PHE A 90 -6.32 -15.89 -7.14
N GLY A 91 -5.10 -16.17 -6.65
CA GLY A 91 -4.82 -16.20 -5.21
C GLY A 91 -5.01 -14.83 -4.55
N ILE A 92 -4.46 -13.77 -5.14
CA ILE A 92 -4.57 -12.40 -4.62
C ILE A 92 -6.03 -11.93 -4.62
N PHE A 93 -6.77 -12.12 -5.71
CA PHE A 93 -8.16 -11.70 -5.79
C PHE A 93 -9.04 -12.46 -4.81
N THR A 94 -8.84 -13.78 -4.65
CA THR A 94 -9.57 -14.57 -3.67
C THR A 94 -9.32 -14.05 -2.26
N ALA A 95 -8.07 -13.78 -1.90
CA ALA A 95 -7.72 -13.21 -0.60
C ALA A 95 -8.39 -11.85 -0.34
N ASN A 96 -8.42 -11.00 -1.36
CA ASN A 96 -9.06 -9.69 -1.27
C ASN A 96 -10.59 -9.79 -1.17
N VAL A 97 -11.24 -10.69 -1.91
CA VAL A 97 -12.69 -10.92 -1.85
C VAL A 97 -13.10 -11.45 -0.49
N VAL A 98 -12.37 -12.43 0.06
CA VAL A 98 -12.64 -12.97 1.41
C VAL A 98 -12.45 -11.89 2.48
N ARG A 99 -11.45 -11.03 2.35
CA ARG A 99 -11.28 -9.88 3.24
C ARG A 99 -12.45 -8.90 3.13
N LEU A 100 -12.93 -8.64 1.91
CA LEU A 100 -14.06 -7.75 1.68
C LEU A 100 -15.36 -8.32 2.26
N SER A 101 -15.60 -9.63 2.09
CA SER A 101 -16.82 -10.29 2.58
C SER A 101 -16.92 -10.32 4.11
N LYS A 102 -15.78 -10.22 4.81
CA LYS A 102 -15.71 -10.15 6.27
C LYS A 102 -15.93 -8.74 6.83
N ARG A 103 -15.95 -7.70 5.98
CA ARG A 103 -16.19 -6.32 6.43
C ARG A 103 -17.67 -6.11 6.74
N THR A 104 -17.95 -5.45 7.85
CA THR A 104 -19.32 -5.09 8.22
C THR A 104 -19.89 -4.02 7.27
N PRO A 105 -21.23 -3.90 7.13
CA PRO A 105 -21.84 -2.83 6.33
C PRO A 105 -21.41 -1.43 6.77
N ARG A 106 -21.10 -1.25 8.07
CA ARG A 106 -20.60 0.00 8.64
C ARG A 106 -19.18 0.30 8.17
N GLU A 107 -18.29 -0.68 8.16
CA GLU A 107 -16.92 -0.54 7.64
C GLU A 107 -16.90 -0.37 6.13
N LEU A 108 -17.81 -1.04 5.41
CA LEU A 108 -18.00 -0.83 3.98
C LEU A 108 -18.48 0.60 3.70
N LYS A 109 -19.36 1.17 4.53
CA LYS A 109 -19.79 2.57 4.45
C LYS A 109 -18.72 3.60 4.86
N LEU A 110 -17.81 3.26 5.78
CA LEU A 110 -16.71 4.11 6.24
C LEU A 110 -15.52 4.09 5.27
N ALA A 111 -15.32 2.96 4.60
CA ALA A 111 -14.42 2.82 3.47
C ALA A 111 -15.11 3.19 2.14
N ALA A 112 -16.35 3.71 2.19
CA ALA A 112 -17.15 4.27 1.09
C ALA A 112 -17.35 5.78 1.23
#